data_AF-A0AAV5A8N1-F1
#
_entry.id   AF-A0AAV5A8N1-F1
#
_cell.length_a   1.000
_cell.length_b   1.000
_cell.length_c   1.000
_cell.angle_alpha   90.00
_cell.angle_beta   90.00
_cell.angle_gamma   90.00
#
_symmetry.space_group_name_H-M   'P 1'
#
loop_
_entity.id
_entity.type
_entity.pdbx_description
1 polymer ?
#
loop_
_entity_poly.entity_id
_entity_poly.type
_entity_poly.pdbx_seq_one_letter_code
_entity_poly.pdbx_strand_id
1 'polypeptide(L)'
;MSFKYHIVYICAPSWGHCRPSVPISFKIVKERPDILVTYPVIGKFKERMDKEVSRYCIGENSALKDNIRVVKISDFDGGEFQYWDLIASIAPEFVRKLCVREPMTCSTGQTYPIAPKPNLCLVDFVLSPLGLNLMKDEKIDTRIWCWCAGSMLAILDVVGPGYLVDEAKELAKKTNKSIREAVIELSLTSNDKVIKLPGLAPAYVYELMGEHNIPGADEFLIDLKIQLADFFRQSHGLLMANTPIMEEGCVNFTKQWLGRNCYALGPSMLPGEVEFNKEESSKGRDVVTFLNRVYNSHGKNSLLYMSFGTSAFPNGDTPWQLIGIILDMKIPFIFAMPHGDTYENILPPELGNRLESSELTLVTKWAPQQTILNHPVTGIFFTHAGQGSITESLALGVPMIIWPLQADQPYNAMNLTLNLKVAYQLLEVRINHGLKPLYRGYKPKGTKEAIDTEFRQVLKDAFGSDGDAKRKAAFDISRQLKETWEEGDGATVELRRMLQENFL
;
A
#
# COMPACT_ATOMS: atom_id res chain seq x y z
N MET A 1 24.78 18.88 -13.46
CA MET A 1 23.70 19.60 -14.17
C MET A 1 23.10 20.64 -13.23
N SER A 2 22.60 21.78 -13.72
CA SER A 2 21.78 22.67 -12.88
C SER A 2 20.31 22.31 -13.02
N PHE A 3 19.70 21.80 -11.97
CA PHE A 3 18.26 21.52 -11.95
C PHE A 3 17.47 22.83 -12.09
N LYS A 4 16.43 22.83 -12.92
CA LYS A 4 15.55 23.98 -13.14
C LYS A 4 14.32 23.93 -12.22
N TYR A 5 13.80 22.72 -12.02
CA TYR A 5 12.58 22.48 -11.27
C TYR A 5 12.84 21.53 -10.11
N HIS A 6 11.98 21.57 -9.09
CA HIS A 6 12.16 20.79 -7.87
C HIS A 6 10.81 20.30 -7.32
N ILE A 7 10.75 18.99 -7.05
CA ILE A 7 9.65 18.31 -6.38
C ILE A 7 10.13 17.82 -5.02
N VAL A 8 9.35 18.04 -3.97
CA VAL A 8 9.63 17.51 -2.62
C VAL A 8 8.55 16.49 -2.27
N TYR A 9 8.95 15.24 -2.01
CA TYR A 9 8.05 14.18 -1.54
C TYR A 9 8.19 13.99 -0.03
N ILE A 10 7.16 14.36 0.73
CA ILE A 10 7.09 14.15 2.17
C ILE A 10 6.21 12.93 2.44
N CYS A 11 6.85 11.76 2.48
CA CYS A 11 6.19 10.49 2.76
C CYS A 11 6.10 10.23 4.26
N ALA A 12 5.02 9.61 4.71
CA ALA A 12 4.97 9.06 6.06
C ALA A 12 6.10 8.00 6.21
N PRO A 13 6.89 8.00 7.30
CA PRO A 13 7.98 7.05 7.51
C PRO A 13 7.48 5.61 7.76
N SER A 14 6.94 5.03 6.70
CA SER A 14 6.43 3.67 6.58
C SER A 14 6.72 3.19 5.17
N TRP A 15 7.08 1.92 5.01
CA TRP A 15 7.54 1.45 3.70
C TRP A 15 6.44 1.43 2.65
N GLY A 16 5.19 1.16 3.04
CA GLY A 16 4.04 1.21 2.15
C GLY A 16 3.76 2.61 1.59
N HIS A 17 4.22 3.66 2.28
CA HIS A 17 4.02 5.06 1.91
C HIS A 17 5.18 5.61 1.07
N CYS A 18 6.43 5.32 1.46
CA CYS A 18 7.61 5.80 0.77
C CYS A 18 7.86 5.07 -0.55
N ARG A 19 7.83 3.75 -0.53
CA ARG A 19 8.26 2.92 -1.67
C ARG A 19 7.52 3.20 -2.98
N PRO A 20 6.17 3.30 -3.04
CA PRO A 20 5.48 3.52 -4.31
C PRO A 20 5.83 4.87 -4.98
N SER A 21 6.37 5.84 -4.23
CA SER A 21 6.79 7.11 -4.79
C SER A 21 8.11 7.02 -5.58
N VAL A 22 9.01 6.10 -5.23
CA VAL A 22 10.34 5.96 -5.87
C VAL A 22 10.26 5.66 -7.36
N PRO A 23 9.50 4.65 -7.83
CA PRO A 23 9.38 4.39 -9.26
C PRO A 23 8.70 5.54 -10.02
N ILE A 24 7.75 6.25 -9.40
CA ILE A 24 7.14 7.46 -9.99
C ILE A 24 8.21 8.54 -10.17
N SER A 25 9.00 8.80 -9.13
CA SER A 25 10.10 9.77 -9.18
C SER A 25 11.13 9.42 -10.24
N PHE A 26 11.48 8.14 -10.37
CA PHE A 26 12.33 7.66 -11.46
C PHE A 26 11.74 8.00 -12.84
N LYS A 27 10.46 7.69 -13.07
CA LYS A 27 9.78 7.98 -14.34
C LYS A 27 9.69 9.49 -14.61
N ILE A 28 9.46 10.31 -13.58
CA ILE A 28 9.49 11.77 -13.67
C ILE A 28 10.87 12.27 -14.14
N VAL A 29 11.96 11.86 -13.49
CA VAL A 29 13.29 12.37 -13.82
C VAL A 29 13.84 11.78 -15.12
N LYS A 30 13.35 10.60 -15.54
CA LYS A 30 13.62 10.03 -16.85
C LYS A 30 12.98 10.87 -17.97
N GLU A 31 11.74 11.28 -17.79
CA GLU A 31 11.04 12.16 -18.76
C GLU A 31 11.58 13.60 -18.73
N ARG A 32 12.01 14.08 -17.54
CA ARG A 32 12.51 15.44 -17.32
C ARG A 32 13.77 15.45 -16.45
N PRO A 33 14.96 15.24 -17.04
CA PRO A 33 16.24 15.24 -16.31
C PRO A 33 16.66 16.59 -15.71
N ASP A 34 15.91 17.66 -15.96
CA ASP A 34 16.07 18.97 -15.34
C ASP A 34 15.26 19.15 -14.03
N ILE A 35 14.49 18.13 -13.62
CA ILE A 35 13.79 18.05 -12.33
C ILE A 35 14.69 17.38 -11.29
N LEU A 36 14.79 18.01 -10.12
CA LEU A 36 15.26 17.40 -8.88
C LEU A 36 14.06 16.88 -8.09
N VAL A 37 14.14 15.66 -7.55
CA VAL A 37 13.20 15.14 -6.54
C VAL A 37 13.93 15.02 -5.20
N THR A 38 13.34 15.56 -4.13
CA THR A 38 13.91 15.45 -2.77
C THR A 38 12.98 14.70 -1.82
N TYR A 39 13.54 13.77 -1.06
CA TYR A 39 12.87 13.03 0.02
C TYR A 39 13.48 13.39 1.38
N PRO A 40 12.83 14.21 2.22
CA PRO A 40 13.15 14.26 3.64
C PRO A 40 12.77 12.95 4.33
N VAL A 41 13.71 12.31 5.02
CA VAL A 41 13.52 11.03 5.71
C VAL A 41 14.14 11.04 7.11
N ILE A 42 13.69 10.11 7.96
CA ILE A 42 14.15 10.00 9.35
C ILE A 42 14.82 8.64 9.58
N GLY A 43 15.91 8.65 10.34
CA GLY A 43 16.57 7.44 10.84
C GLY A 43 16.93 6.45 9.73
N LYS A 44 16.58 5.18 9.95
CA LYS A 44 16.87 4.05 9.04
C LYS A 44 16.20 4.12 7.67
N PHE A 45 15.24 5.03 7.45
CA PHE A 45 14.60 5.17 6.14
C PHE A 45 15.55 5.72 5.07
N LYS A 46 16.62 6.42 5.46
CA LYS A 46 17.65 6.92 4.52
C LYS A 46 18.24 5.80 3.67
N GLU A 47 18.84 4.82 4.32
CA GLU A 47 19.50 3.70 3.65
C GLU A 47 18.51 2.85 2.84
N ARG A 48 17.29 2.68 3.37
CA ARG A 48 16.24 1.93 2.69
C ARG A 48 15.78 2.63 1.41
N MET A 49 15.61 3.95 1.45
CA MET A 49 15.25 4.76 0.27
C MET A 49 16.41 4.83 -0.72
N ASP A 50 17.65 5.03 -0.29
CA ASP A 50 18.83 5.04 -1.18
C ASP A 50 18.96 3.71 -1.95
N LYS A 51 18.76 2.59 -1.25
CA LYS A 51 18.76 1.26 -1.86
C LYS A 51 17.66 1.15 -2.90
N GLU A 52 16.42 1.53 -2.57
CA GLU A 52 15.32 1.44 -3.53
C GLU A 52 15.51 2.36 -4.74
N VAL A 53 16.00 3.60 -4.57
CA VAL A 53 16.34 4.50 -5.69
C VAL A 53 17.40 3.89 -6.60
N SER A 54 18.42 3.26 -5.99
CA SER A 54 19.51 2.64 -6.74
C SER A 54 19.04 1.46 -7.60
N ARG A 55 17.91 0.83 -7.29
CA ARG A 55 17.36 -0.29 -8.09
C ARG A 55 16.82 0.14 -9.46
N TYR A 56 16.43 1.41 -9.59
CA TYR A 56 15.93 1.96 -10.85
C TYR A 56 17.01 2.71 -11.63
N CYS A 57 17.95 3.35 -10.92
CA CYS A 57 19.02 4.14 -11.54
C CYS A 57 20.26 3.29 -11.82
N ILE A 58 20.13 2.31 -12.72
CA ILE A 58 21.20 1.39 -13.14
C ILE A 58 21.50 1.51 -14.64
N GLY A 59 22.65 1.00 -15.08
CA GLY A 59 23.05 0.99 -16.49
C GLY A 59 23.04 2.39 -17.12
N GLU A 60 22.33 2.54 -18.24
CA GLU A 60 22.15 3.83 -18.94
C GLU A 60 21.45 4.90 -18.09
N ASN A 61 20.68 4.49 -17.07
CA ASN A 61 19.94 5.39 -16.19
C ASN A 61 20.72 5.75 -14.91
N SER A 62 21.97 5.31 -14.77
CA SER A 62 22.78 5.55 -13.56
C SER A 62 22.96 7.03 -13.20
N ALA A 63 23.08 7.90 -14.21
CA ALA A 63 23.19 9.34 -14.01
C ALA A 63 21.93 9.99 -13.39
N LEU A 64 20.75 9.37 -13.56
CA LEU A 64 19.49 9.88 -12.98
C LEU A 64 19.44 9.75 -11.45
N LYS A 65 20.37 9.00 -10.85
CA LYS A 65 20.50 8.92 -9.38
C LYS A 65 20.73 10.30 -8.76
N ASP A 66 21.45 11.19 -9.45
CA ASP A 66 21.71 12.55 -8.99
C ASP A 66 20.45 13.43 -8.99
N ASN A 67 19.42 13.05 -9.75
CA ASN A 67 18.13 13.72 -9.78
C ASN A 67 17.22 13.33 -8.59
N ILE A 68 17.53 12.26 -7.85
CA ILE A 68 16.70 11.79 -6.73
C ILE A 68 17.52 11.86 -5.45
N ARG A 69 17.29 12.92 -4.68
CA ARG A 69 18.02 13.25 -3.47
C ARG A 69 17.26 12.79 -2.22
N VAL A 70 17.81 11.81 -1.49
CA VAL A 70 17.30 11.43 -0.17
C VAL A 70 18.06 12.20 0.90
N VAL A 71 17.34 12.93 1.76
CA VAL A 71 17.90 13.83 2.79
C VAL A 71 17.50 13.33 4.17
N LYS A 72 18.47 12.88 4.96
CA LYS A 72 18.21 12.47 6.35
C LYS A 72 18.09 13.72 7.23
N ILE A 73 16.86 14.06 7.61
CA ILE A 73 16.54 15.28 8.36
C ILE A 73 16.57 15.09 9.88
N SER A 74 16.60 13.83 10.36
CA SER A 74 16.76 13.48 11.78
C SER A 74 17.37 12.08 11.92
N ASP A 75 18.18 11.89 12.96
CA ASP A 75 18.79 10.60 13.35
C ASP A 75 17.92 9.79 14.32
N PHE A 76 16.71 10.25 14.62
CA PHE A 76 15.78 9.51 15.49
C PHE A 76 15.59 8.07 15.00
N ASP A 77 15.70 7.12 15.93
CA ASP A 77 15.40 5.71 15.71
C ASP A 77 14.37 5.27 16.75
N GLY A 78 13.12 5.11 16.32
CA GLY A 78 11.98 4.77 17.18
C GLY A 78 10.90 3.97 16.45
N GLY A 79 9.68 4.00 16.99
CA GLY A 79 8.51 3.32 16.42
C GLY A 79 7.83 4.10 15.29
N GLU A 80 7.03 3.41 14.47
CA GLU A 80 6.36 3.95 13.28
C GLU A 80 5.58 5.26 13.54
N PHE A 81 4.70 5.27 14.55
CA PHE A 81 3.91 6.46 14.90
C PHE A 81 4.75 7.64 15.40
N GLN A 82 5.82 7.37 16.15
CA GLN A 82 6.72 8.43 16.63
C GLN A 82 7.44 9.11 15.46
N TYR A 83 7.70 8.38 14.37
CA TYR A 83 8.25 8.98 13.16
C TYR A 83 7.26 9.91 12.45
N TRP A 84 5.95 9.62 12.51
CA TRP A 84 4.93 10.41 11.84
C TRP A 84 4.78 11.79 12.50
N ASP A 85 4.71 11.81 13.83
CA ASP A 85 4.70 13.08 14.59
C ASP A 85 6.00 13.86 14.38
N LEU A 86 7.13 13.16 14.38
CA LEU A 86 8.43 13.79 14.20
C LEU A 86 8.57 14.41 12.81
N ILE A 87 8.19 13.69 11.74
CA ILE A 87 8.25 14.28 10.39
C ILE A 87 7.30 15.46 10.26
N ALA A 88 6.10 15.38 10.85
CA ALA A 88 5.13 16.47 10.83
C ALA A 88 5.66 17.73 11.53
N SER A 89 6.50 17.58 12.56
CA SER A 89 7.10 18.72 13.27
C SER A 89 8.32 19.33 12.55
N ILE A 90 9.15 18.52 11.88
CA ILE A 90 10.43 18.98 11.29
C ILE A 90 10.25 19.42 9.82
N ALA A 91 9.36 18.77 9.08
CA ALA A 91 9.19 19.01 7.66
C ALA A 91 8.81 20.47 7.28
N PRO A 92 8.01 21.22 8.06
CA PRO A 92 7.71 22.63 7.73
C PRO A 92 8.96 23.49 7.63
N GLU A 93 9.86 23.39 8.61
CA GLU A 93 11.11 24.17 8.61
C GLU A 93 12.03 23.75 7.46
N PHE A 94 12.07 22.45 7.16
CA PHE A 94 12.78 21.94 5.99
C PHE A 94 12.25 22.56 4.69
N VAL A 95 10.93 22.60 4.49
CA VAL A 95 10.30 23.19 3.30
C VAL A 95 10.54 24.70 3.22
N ARG A 96 10.46 25.44 4.34
CA ARG A 96 10.76 26.88 4.38
C ARG A 96 12.18 27.17 3.90
N LYS A 97 13.19 26.44 4.42
CA LYS A 97 14.59 26.61 4.00
C LYS A 97 14.80 26.35 2.51
N LEU A 98 14.10 25.37 1.96
CA LEU A 98 14.09 25.12 0.51
C LEU A 98 13.46 26.28 -0.27
N CYS A 99 12.40 26.91 0.24
CA CYS A 99 11.73 28.03 -0.43
C CYS A 99 12.63 29.28 -0.53
N VAL A 100 13.44 29.55 0.50
CA VAL A 100 14.40 30.68 0.52
C VAL A 100 15.78 30.34 -0.05
N ARG A 101 15.97 29.11 -0.56
CA ARG A 101 17.20 28.62 -1.20
C ARG A 101 18.45 28.68 -0.30
N GLU A 102 18.26 28.47 0.99
CA GLU A 102 19.37 28.40 1.96
C GLU A 102 20.04 27.01 1.95
N PRO A 103 21.35 26.92 2.25
CA PRO A 103 22.00 25.65 2.56
C PRO A 103 21.28 24.96 3.72
N MET A 104 21.00 23.67 3.57
CA MET A 104 20.31 22.90 4.61
C MET A 104 21.30 22.10 5.42
N THR A 105 21.61 22.58 6.63
CA THR A 105 22.20 21.75 7.68
C THR A 105 21.05 21.07 8.42
N CYS A 106 20.97 19.74 8.29
CA CYS A 106 19.99 18.93 9.00
C CYS A 106 20.38 18.80 10.48
N SER A 107 19.46 18.36 11.35
CA SER A 107 19.77 18.13 12.76
C SER A 107 20.87 17.07 12.97
N THR A 108 21.15 16.28 11.94
CA THR A 108 22.23 15.30 11.85
C THR A 108 23.63 15.93 11.66
N GLY A 109 23.72 17.26 11.51
CA GLY A 109 24.94 17.99 11.16
C GLY A 109 25.33 17.89 9.68
N GLN A 110 24.68 17.03 8.91
CA GLN A 110 24.93 16.90 7.47
C GLN A 110 24.38 18.11 6.72
N THR A 111 25.23 18.72 5.89
CA THR A 111 24.85 19.84 5.03
C THR A 111 24.63 19.36 3.60
N TYR A 112 23.50 19.75 3.01
CA TYR A 112 23.15 19.40 1.64
C TYR A 112 23.26 20.64 0.73
N PRO A 113 23.68 20.47 -0.54
CA PRO A 113 23.75 21.58 -1.49
C PRO A 113 22.40 22.28 -1.68
N ILE A 114 22.46 23.58 -2.01
CA ILE A 114 21.29 24.38 -2.35
C ILE A 114 20.56 23.71 -3.51
N ALA A 115 19.24 23.55 -3.35
CA ALA A 115 18.35 23.11 -4.42
C ALA A 115 17.57 24.30 -5.00
N PRO A 116 16.97 24.16 -6.19
CA PRO A 116 15.97 25.11 -6.64
C PRO A 116 14.82 25.22 -5.63
N LYS A 117 14.12 26.36 -5.63
CA LYS A 117 12.87 26.51 -4.88
C LYS A 117 11.89 25.41 -5.32
N PRO A 118 11.21 24.70 -4.40
CA PRO A 118 10.22 23.69 -4.78
C PRO A 118 9.09 24.28 -5.63
N ASN A 119 8.81 23.66 -6.78
CA ASN A 119 7.63 23.96 -7.60
C ASN A 119 6.38 23.20 -7.09
N LEU A 120 6.63 22.07 -6.42
CA LEU A 120 5.62 21.15 -5.94
C LEU A 120 6.12 20.42 -4.68
N CYS A 121 5.28 20.37 -3.66
CA CYS A 121 5.45 19.51 -2.50
C CYS A 121 4.30 18.50 -2.45
N LEU A 122 4.64 17.21 -2.53
CA LEU A 122 3.74 16.07 -2.45
C LEU A 122 3.76 15.55 -1.01
N VAL A 123 2.65 15.72 -0.30
CA VAL A 123 2.52 15.34 1.11
C VAL A 123 1.62 14.12 1.20
N ASP A 124 2.12 13.06 1.86
CA ASP A 124 1.35 11.84 2.07
C ASP A 124 0.00 12.13 2.74
N PHE A 125 -1.05 11.44 2.28
CA PHE A 125 -2.40 11.64 2.78
C PHE A 125 -2.53 11.39 4.29
N VAL A 126 -1.75 10.46 4.87
CA VAL A 126 -1.77 10.24 6.33
C VAL A 126 -1.11 11.37 7.11
N LEU A 127 -0.36 12.24 6.42
CA LEU A 127 0.21 13.48 6.95
C LEU A 127 -0.67 14.69 6.58
N SER A 128 -1.97 14.50 6.36
CA SER A 128 -2.91 15.60 6.08
C SER A 128 -2.85 16.79 7.05
N PRO A 129 -2.67 16.64 8.38
CA PRO A 129 -2.43 17.80 9.25
C PRO A 129 -1.19 18.61 8.86
N LEU A 130 -0.09 17.94 8.51
CA LEU A 130 1.11 18.61 8.00
C LEU A 130 0.78 19.34 6.69
N GLY A 131 0.12 18.67 5.74
CA GLY A 131 -0.27 19.28 4.47
C GLY A 131 -1.09 20.57 4.64
N LEU A 132 -2.09 20.54 5.53
CA LEU A 132 -2.89 21.71 5.90
C LEU A 132 -2.06 22.82 6.56
N ASN A 133 -1.11 22.46 7.43
CA ASN A 133 -0.21 23.42 8.06
C ASN A 133 0.72 24.09 7.05
N LEU A 134 1.28 23.34 6.10
CA LEU A 134 2.14 23.89 5.05
C LEU A 134 1.38 24.90 4.17
N MET A 135 0.09 24.63 3.88
CA MET A 135 -0.74 25.56 3.10
C MET A 135 -1.09 26.86 3.82
N LYS A 136 -1.07 26.86 5.15
CA LYS A 136 -1.35 28.07 5.97
C LYS A 136 -0.11 28.90 6.25
N ASP A 137 1.08 28.37 5.96
CA ASP A 137 2.34 29.01 6.26
C ASP A 137 2.73 29.99 5.16
N GLU A 138 2.62 31.28 5.43
CA GLU A 138 2.93 32.37 4.48
C GLU A 138 4.39 32.35 4.00
N LYS A 139 5.30 31.68 4.71
CA LYS A 139 6.71 31.52 4.30
C LYS A 139 6.91 30.39 3.29
N ILE A 140 5.88 29.58 3.04
CA ILE A 140 5.92 28.45 2.11
C ILE A 140 5.25 28.86 0.79
N ASP A 141 6.08 29.33 -0.12
CA ASP A 141 5.67 29.71 -1.47
C ASP A 141 5.83 28.50 -2.41
N THR A 142 5.00 27.47 -2.26
CA THR A 142 4.99 26.30 -3.15
C THR A 142 3.64 25.63 -3.21
N ARG A 143 3.35 24.90 -4.29
CA ARG A 143 2.09 24.14 -4.41
C ARG A 143 2.17 22.90 -3.53
N ILE A 144 1.17 22.73 -2.67
CA ILE A 144 1.02 21.54 -1.83
C ILE A 144 -0.02 20.60 -2.45
N TRP A 145 0.40 19.41 -2.84
CA TRP A 145 -0.46 18.33 -3.36
C TRP A 145 -0.56 17.18 -2.37
N CYS A 146 -1.68 16.47 -2.41
CA CYS A 146 -1.87 15.24 -1.65
C CYS A 146 -1.33 14.03 -2.43
N TRP A 147 -0.44 13.26 -1.81
CA TRP A 147 0.09 12.00 -2.31
C TRP A 147 -0.69 10.83 -1.71
N CYS A 148 -1.33 10.04 -2.55
CA CYS A 148 -2.21 8.94 -2.15
C CYS A 148 -1.56 7.59 -2.46
N ALA A 149 -0.87 7.01 -1.47
CA ALA A 149 -0.20 5.72 -1.59
C ALA A 149 -1.11 4.49 -1.34
N GLY A 150 -2.34 4.70 -0.84
CA GLY A 150 -3.29 3.64 -0.49
C GLY A 150 -4.43 3.46 -1.49
N SER A 151 -5.37 2.56 -1.19
CA SER A 151 -6.60 2.38 -1.99
C SER A 151 -7.47 3.63 -2.04
N MET A 152 -7.89 4.02 -3.24
CA MET A 152 -8.83 5.13 -3.40
C MET A 152 -10.25 4.74 -2.97
N LEU A 153 -10.58 3.44 -2.93
CA LEU A 153 -11.87 2.97 -2.41
C LEU A 153 -12.02 3.29 -0.93
N ALA A 154 -11.01 2.95 -0.12
CA ALA A 154 -11.00 3.21 1.32
C ALA A 154 -10.96 4.71 1.62
N ILE A 155 -10.16 5.47 0.87
CA ILE A 155 -10.07 6.93 1.03
C ILE A 155 -11.41 7.59 0.69
N LEU A 156 -12.06 7.20 -0.41
CA LEU A 156 -13.30 7.83 -0.89
C LEU A 156 -14.48 7.64 0.08
N ASP A 157 -14.55 6.50 0.79
CA ASP A 157 -15.51 6.29 1.87
C ASP A 157 -15.36 7.27 3.04
N VAL A 158 -14.16 7.79 3.23
CA VAL A 158 -13.93 8.83 4.26
C VAL A 158 -14.23 10.21 3.69
N VAL A 159 -13.59 10.54 2.57
CA VAL A 159 -13.47 11.94 2.11
C VAL A 159 -14.52 12.35 1.11
N GLY A 160 -15.13 11.40 0.40
CA GLY A 160 -15.98 11.65 -0.76
C GLY A 160 -17.26 12.41 -0.42
N PRO A 161 -17.91 13.00 -1.45
CA PRO A 161 -19.14 13.74 -1.27
C PRO A 161 -20.26 12.79 -0.84
N GLY A 162 -20.90 13.09 0.29
CA GLY A 162 -21.97 12.26 0.85
C GLY A 162 -21.52 10.98 1.57
N TYR A 163 -20.21 10.86 1.88
CA TYR A 163 -19.69 9.78 2.72
C TYR A 163 -19.34 10.29 4.13
N LEU A 164 -18.55 9.52 4.90
CA LEU A 164 -18.43 9.63 6.36
C LEU A 164 -18.28 11.08 6.87
N VAL A 165 -17.31 11.84 6.35
CA VAL A 165 -17.04 13.18 6.87
C VAL A 165 -18.11 14.19 6.46
N ASP A 166 -18.68 14.07 5.26
CA ASP A 166 -19.78 14.96 4.84
C ASP A 166 -21.07 14.66 5.61
N GLU A 167 -21.37 13.38 5.85
CA GLU A 167 -22.49 12.98 6.71
C GLU A 167 -22.29 13.45 8.16
N ALA A 168 -21.06 13.37 8.68
CA ALA A 168 -20.73 13.89 10.01
C ALA A 168 -20.91 15.41 10.09
N LYS A 169 -20.52 16.16 9.04
CA LYS A 169 -20.74 17.61 8.95
C LYS A 169 -22.24 17.94 8.95
N GLU A 170 -23.08 17.17 8.27
CA GLU A 170 -24.53 17.36 8.28
C GLU A 170 -25.17 16.97 9.63
N LEU A 171 -24.70 15.89 10.27
CA LEU A 171 -25.16 15.47 11.60
C LEU A 171 -24.79 16.50 12.66
N ALA A 172 -23.57 17.03 12.64
CA ALA A 172 -23.08 18.08 13.52
C ALA A 172 -23.98 19.33 13.46
N LYS A 173 -24.34 19.79 12.24
CA LYS A 173 -25.27 20.90 12.04
C LYS A 173 -26.65 20.65 12.63
N LYS A 174 -27.17 19.41 12.52
CA LYS A 174 -28.52 19.05 13.00
C LYS A 174 -28.59 18.84 14.51
N THR A 175 -27.49 18.42 15.14
CA THR A 175 -27.47 17.97 16.55
C THR A 175 -26.69 18.88 17.47
N ASN A 176 -26.12 19.98 16.97
CA ASN A 176 -25.24 20.90 17.70
C ASN A 176 -24.02 20.20 18.33
N LYS A 177 -23.61 19.06 17.77
CA LYS A 177 -22.37 18.35 18.11
C LYS A 177 -21.20 18.91 17.32
N SER A 178 -19.98 18.71 17.80
CA SER A 178 -18.78 18.89 16.99
C SER A 178 -18.72 17.87 15.85
N ILE A 179 -17.98 18.20 14.77
CA ILE A 179 -17.74 17.25 13.67
C ILE A 179 -17.07 15.97 14.18
N ARG A 180 -16.16 16.10 15.16
CA ARG A 180 -15.46 14.97 15.78
C ARG A 180 -16.43 14.02 16.48
N GLU A 181 -17.33 14.53 17.30
CA GLU A 181 -18.37 13.74 17.96
C GLU A 181 -19.30 13.06 16.95
N ALA A 182 -19.66 13.76 15.87
CA ALA A 182 -20.49 13.19 14.80
C ALA A 182 -19.77 12.05 14.05
N VAL A 183 -18.47 12.16 13.77
CA VAL A 183 -17.67 11.08 13.16
C VAL A 183 -17.62 9.85 14.07
N ILE A 184 -17.42 10.06 15.38
CA ILE A 184 -17.43 8.98 16.38
C ILE A 184 -18.78 8.27 16.38
N GLU A 185 -19.87 9.03 16.50
CA GLU A 185 -21.23 8.49 16.51
C GLU A 185 -21.54 7.67 15.26
N LEU A 186 -21.26 8.22 14.06
CA LEU A 186 -21.49 7.51 12.81
C LEU A 186 -20.64 6.24 12.72
N SER A 187 -19.37 6.28 13.14
CA SER A 187 -18.47 5.12 13.14
C SER A 187 -18.97 3.99 14.06
N LEU A 188 -19.70 4.33 15.12
CA LEU A 188 -20.25 3.35 16.07
C LEU A 188 -21.62 2.82 15.65
N THR A 189 -22.44 3.64 15.00
CA THR A 189 -23.87 3.37 14.80
C THR A 189 -24.24 2.99 13.37
N SER A 190 -23.41 3.34 12.39
CA SER A 190 -23.75 3.18 10.96
C SER A 190 -23.26 1.87 10.35
N ASN A 191 -22.89 0.89 11.17
CA ASN A 191 -22.26 -0.34 10.69
C ASN A 191 -23.19 -1.18 9.79
N ASP A 192 -24.50 -1.14 10.04
CA ASP A 192 -25.52 -1.84 9.26
C ASP A 192 -25.99 -1.05 8.02
N LYS A 193 -25.40 0.13 7.76
CA LYS A 193 -25.69 0.91 6.55
C LYS A 193 -25.11 0.21 5.33
N VAL A 194 -25.86 0.21 4.24
CA VAL A 194 -25.34 -0.21 2.92
C VAL A 194 -24.56 0.95 2.32
N ILE A 195 -23.29 0.71 2.00
CA ILE A 195 -22.46 1.63 1.25
C ILE A 195 -22.48 1.29 -0.24
N LYS A 196 -22.47 2.34 -1.06
CA LYS A 196 -22.38 2.27 -2.52
C LYS A 196 -21.27 3.20 -2.98
N LEU A 197 -20.05 2.67 -3.09
CA LEU A 197 -18.89 3.41 -3.60
C LEU A 197 -18.80 3.24 -5.12
N PRO A 198 -18.43 4.29 -5.88
CA PRO A 198 -18.12 4.17 -7.30
C PRO A 198 -17.08 3.08 -7.53
N GLY A 199 -17.45 2.08 -8.32
CA GLY A 199 -16.56 0.96 -8.65
C GLY A 199 -16.47 -0.15 -7.60
N LEU A 200 -17.19 -0.08 -6.47
CA LEU A 200 -17.29 -1.19 -5.51
C LEU A 200 -18.69 -1.80 -5.57
N ALA A 201 -18.78 -3.14 -5.50
CA ALA A 201 -20.08 -3.77 -5.28
C ALA A 201 -20.71 -3.26 -3.97
N PRO A 202 -22.05 -3.20 -3.84
CA PRO A 202 -22.67 -2.81 -2.58
C PRO A 202 -22.33 -3.78 -1.45
N ALA A 203 -22.10 -3.23 -0.26
CA ALA A 203 -21.82 -3.96 0.97
C ALA A 203 -22.39 -3.20 2.17
N TYR A 204 -22.56 -3.88 3.29
CA TYR A 204 -22.70 -3.19 4.57
C TYR A 204 -21.35 -2.65 5.04
N VAL A 205 -21.36 -1.55 5.80
CA VAL A 205 -20.13 -0.94 6.35
C VAL A 205 -19.34 -1.95 7.20
N TYR A 206 -20.00 -2.81 7.98
CA TYR A 206 -19.29 -3.84 8.75
C TYR A 206 -18.54 -4.87 7.89
N GLU A 207 -18.87 -5.01 6.60
CA GLU A 207 -18.15 -5.93 5.72
C GLU A 207 -16.78 -5.38 5.32
N LEU A 208 -16.60 -4.07 5.46
CA LEU A 208 -15.40 -3.30 5.17
C LEU A 208 -14.56 -3.03 6.43
N MET A 209 -14.87 -3.72 7.53
CA MET A 209 -14.08 -3.71 8.75
C MET A 209 -13.16 -4.92 8.80
N GLY A 210 -11.87 -4.70 9.10
CA GLY A 210 -10.91 -5.76 9.37
C GLY A 210 -10.93 -6.21 10.83
N GLU A 211 -10.25 -7.31 11.13
CA GLU A 211 -10.14 -7.89 12.47
C GLU A 211 -9.63 -6.90 13.53
N HIS A 212 -8.70 -6.02 13.17
CA HIS A 212 -8.11 -5.04 14.09
C HIS A 212 -8.84 -3.69 14.09
N ASN A 213 -9.90 -3.52 13.29
CA ASN A 213 -10.64 -2.27 13.27
C ASN A 213 -11.58 -2.22 14.48
N ILE A 214 -11.24 -1.40 15.48
CA ILE A 214 -12.16 -1.04 16.58
C ILE A 214 -12.81 0.32 16.22
N PRO A 215 -14.10 0.36 15.83
CA PRO A 215 -14.72 1.60 15.40
C PRO A 215 -14.75 2.65 16.51
N GLY A 216 -14.35 3.89 16.19
CA GLY A 216 -14.46 5.03 17.10
C GLY A 216 -13.53 5.01 18.32
N ALA A 217 -12.63 4.03 18.46
CA ALA A 217 -11.76 3.90 19.63
C ALA A 217 -10.40 4.60 19.48
N ASP A 218 -9.96 4.87 18.24
CA ASP A 218 -8.66 5.49 17.97
C ASP A 218 -8.84 6.97 17.66
N GLU A 219 -8.48 7.82 18.63
CA GLU A 219 -8.58 9.27 18.53
C GLU A 219 -7.76 9.83 17.37
N PHE A 220 -6.56 9.28 17.13
CA PHE A 220 -5.69 9.70 16.05
C PHE A 220 -6.35 9.43 14.69
N LEU A 221 -6.94 8.24 14.50
CA LEU A 221 -7.63 7.91 13.25
C LEU A 221 -8.88 8.76 13.02
N ILE A 222 -9.59 9.16 14.07
CA ILE A 222 -10.75 10.06 13.96
C ILE A 222 -10.32 11.43 13.45
N ASP A 223 -9.30 12.03 14.08
CA ASP A 223 -8.83 13.36 13.70
C ASP A 223 -8.20 13.33 12.31
N LEU A 224 -7.47 12.25 11.98
CA LEU A 224 -6.92 12.01 10.65
C LEU A 224 -8.03 11.99 9.58
N LYS A 225 -9.16 11.31 9.79
CA LYS A 225 -10.26 11.25 8.80
C LYS A 225 -10.81 12.64 8.48
N ILE A 226 -11.00 13.47 9.50
CA ILE A 226 -11.54 14.84 9.36
C ILE A 226 -10.55 15.71 8.58
N GLN A 227 -9.29 15.71 9.00
CA GLN A 227 -8.23 16.50 8.37
C GLN A 227 -7.92 16.03 6.95
N LEU A 228 -8.00 14.72 6.71
CA LEU A 228 -7.83 14.13 5.39
C LEU A 228 -8.90 14.65 4.41
N ALA A 229 -10.16 14.69 4.83
CA ALA A 229 -11.25 15.21 4.00
C ALA A 229 -11.08 16.70 3.65
N ASP A 230 -10.56 17.49 4.58
CA ASP A 230 -10.26 18.90 4.35
C ASP A 230 -9.03 19.06 3.45
N PHE A 231 -7.96 18.29 3.67
CA PHE A 231 -6.76 18.32 2.83
C PHE A 231 -7.05 17.88 1.39
N PHE A 232 -7.90 16.88 1.19
CA PHE A 232 -8.36 16.43 -0.13
C PHE A 232 -9.12 17.50 -0.90
N ARG A 233 -9.86 18.38 -0.21
CA ARG A 233 -10.63 19.50 -0.82
C ARG A 233 -9.78 20.76 -0.98
N GLN A 234 -8.77 20.98 -0.14
CA GLN A 234 -7.99 22.23 -0.11
C GLN A 234 -6.66 22.17 -0.85
N SER A 235 -6.01 21.00 -0.93
CA SER A 235 -4.72 20.84 -1.64
C SER A 235 -4.77 21.31 -3.09
N HIS A 236 -3.65 21.77 -3.65
CA HIS A 236 -3.62 22.31 -5.02
C HIS A 236 -3.72 21.22 -6.11
N GLY A 237 -3.65 19.96 -5.71
CA GLY A 237 -3.75 18.81 -6.58
C GLY A 237 -3.53 17.48 -5.85
N LEU A 238 -3.77 16.39 -6.56
CA LEU A 238 -3.66 15.03 -6.05
C LEU A 238 -2.81 14.19 -7.01
N LEU A 239 -1.98 13.33 -6.43
CA LEU A 239 -1.25 12.30 -7.14
C LEU A 239 -1.53 10.95 -6.48
N MET A 240 -2.08 10.01 -7.26
CA MET A 240 -2.51 8.69 -6.82
C MET A 240 -1.53 7.63 -7.30
N ALA A 241 -1.19 6.69 -6.41
CA ALA A 241 -0.38 5.51 -6.72
C ALA A 241 -1.16 4.41 -7.46
N ASN A 242 -2.47 4.59 -7.67
CA ASN A 242 -3.34 3.61 -8.32
C ASN A 242 -3.65 4.02 -9.76
N THR A 243 -4.23 3.08 -10.52
CA THR A 243 -4.68 3.23 -11.91
C THR A 243 -6.16 2.90 -12.02
N PRO A 244 -6.87 3.48 -13.00
CA PRO A 244 -8.18 2.99 -13.42
C PRO A 244 -8.22 1.48 -13.70
N ILE A 245 -7.14 0.82 -14.12
CA ILE A 245 -7.13 -0.65 -14.33
C ILE A 245 -7.45 -1.41 -13.03
N MET A 246 -7.01 -0.89 -11.88
CA MET A 246 -7.22 -1.53 -10.58
C MET A 246 -8.48 -1.02 -9.90
N GLU A 247 -8.81 0.25 -10.08
CA GLU A 247 -9.82 0.97 -9.30
C GLU A 247 -10.62 1.98 -10.14
N GLU A 248 -11.10 1.57 -11.33
CA GLU A 248 -11.70 2.45 -12.35
C GLU A 248 -12.74 3.42 -11.78
N GLY A 249 -13.76 2.88 -11.10
CA GLY A 249 -14.91 3.66 -10.66
C GLY A 249 -14.52 4.78 -9.68
N CYS A 250 -13.70 4.50 -8.67
CA CYS A 250 -13.34 5.50 -7.67
C CYS A 250 -12.27 6.46 -8.16
N VAL A 251 -11.30 6.02 -8.99
CA VAL A 251 -10.29 6.90 -9.58
C VAL A 251 -10.96 7.91 -10.53
N ASN A 252 -11.84 7.45 -11.42
CA ASN A 252 -12.52 8.33 -12.36
C ASN A 252 -13.50 9.27 -11.65
N PHE A 253 -14.25 8.77 -10.67
CA PHE A 253 -15.11 9.61 -9.84
C PHE A 253 -14.31 10.69 -9.10
N THR A 254 -13.16 10.35 -8.51
CA THR A 254 -12.33 11.31 -7.77
C THR A 254 -11.82 12.42 -8.69
N LYS A 255 -11.34 12.07 -9.90
CA LYS A 255 -10.91 13.04 -10.91
C LYS A 255 -12.05 14.00 -11.29
N GLN A 256 -13.25 13.47 -11.53
CA GLN A 256 -14.43 14.28 -11.87
C GLN A 256 -14.88 15.17 -10.72
N TRP A 257 -14.98 14.62 -9.51
CA TRP A 257 -15.43 15.33 -8.31
C TRP A 257 -14.54 16.52 -7.97
N LEU A 258 -13.22 16.32 -7.99
CA LEU A 258 -12.29 17.39 -7.62
C LEU A 258 -12.09 18.42 -8.73
N GLY A 259 -12.29 18.05 -10.01
CA GLY A 259 -12.29 18.97 -11.14
C GLY A 259 -11.00 19.79 -11.30
N ARG A 260 -9.87 19.29 -10.79
CA ARG A 260 -8.57 19.98 -10.73
C ARG A 260 -7.41 19.01 -10.97
N ASN A 261 -6.17 19.48 -10.82
CA ASN A 261 -4.94 18.67 -10.87
C ASN A 261 -5.09 17.36 -10.10
N CYS A 262 -5.34 16.25 -10.80
CA CYS A 262 -5.60 14.95 -10.21
C CYS A 262 -5.05 13.90 -11.18
N TYR A 263 -4.00 13.21 -10.75
CA TYR A 263 -3.21 12.34 -11.61
C TYR A 263 -3.11 10.93 -11.02
N ALA A 264 -3.38 9.91 -11.84
CA ALA A 264 -3.24 8.50 -11.49
C ALA A 264 -2.00 7.91 -12.17
N LEU A 265 -0.87 7.85 -11.44
CA LEU A 265 0.43 7.45 -11.99
C LEU A 265 0.94 6.14 -11.40
N GLY A 266 0.07 5.21 -11.03
CA GLY A 266 0.56 3.89 -10.68
C GLY A 266 -0.38 2.77 -11.08
N PRO A 267 0.01 1.51 -10.85
CA PRO A 267 1.25 1.10 -10.23
C PRO A 267 2.44 1.40 -11.15
N SER A 268 3.47 2.01 -10.56
CA SER A 268 4.71 2.34 -11.27
C SER A 268 5.79 1.26 -11.12
N MET A 269 5.57 0.24 -10.29
CA MET A 269 6.45 -0.92 -10.19
C MET A 269 6.06 -1.96 -11.22
N LEU A 270 6.78 -2.03 -12.34
CA LEU A 270 6.58 -3.04 -13.37
C LEU A 270 7.66 -4.13 -13.35
N PRO A 271 7.33 -5.37 -13.75
CA PRO A 271 8.32 -6.43 -13.91
C PRO A 271 9.35 -6.06 -14.99
N GLY A 272 10.63 -6.28 -14.71
CA GLY A 272 11.72 -6.03 -15.66
C GLY A 272 12.32 -4.62 -15.63
N GLU A 273 11.72 -3.66 -14.92
CA GLU A 273 12.27 -2.30 -14.75
C GLU A 273 13.31 -2.18 -13.64
N VAL A 274 13.45 -3.21 -12.80
CA VAL A 274 14.39 -3.25 -11.68
C VAL A 274 15.11 -4.58 -11.63
N GLU A 275 16.37 -4.55 -11.20
CA GLU A 275 16.98 -5.75 -10.65
C GLU A 275 16.22 -6.12 -9.36
N PHE A 276 15.64 -7.33 -9.36
CA PHE A 276 15.21 -7.94 -8.13
C PHE A 276 16.47 -8.23 -7.31
N ASN A 277 16.42 -8.01 -5.99
CA ASN A 277 17.50 -8.38 -5.07
C ASN A 277 17.69 -9.91 -5.13
N LYS A 278 18.37 -10.40 -6.16
CA LYS A 278 18.49 -11.82 -6.43
C LYS A 278 19.54 -12.45 -5.52
N GLU A 279 20.57 -11.72 -5.12
CA GLU A 279 21.81 -12.39 -4.66
C GLU A 279 22.59 -11.67 -3.55
N GLU A 280 22.22 -10.46 -3.11
CA GLU A 280 23.09 -9.66 -2.24
C GLU A 280 23.14 -10.12 -0.75
N SER A 281 22.23 -10.99 -0.31
CA SER A 281 22.25 -11.55 1.05
C SER A 281 22.19 -13.07 1.06
N SER A 282 22.79 -13.71 2.07
CA SER A 282 22.70 -15.16 2.28
C SER A 282 21.24 -15.63 2.30
N LYS A 283 20.37 -14.92 3.02
CA LYS A 283 18.93 -15.22 3.11
C LYS A 283 18.21 -15.15 1.75
N GLY A 284 18.61 -14.25 0.86
CA GLY A 284 18.06 -14.19 -0.50
C GLY A 284 18.39 -15.44 -1.32
N ARG A 285 19.60 -15.97 -1.17
CA ARG A 285 20.05 -17.19 -1.86
C ARG A 285 19.32 -18.44 -1.38
N ASP A 286 19.01 -18.53 -0.09
CA ASP A 286 18.24 -19.65 0.47
C ASP A 286 16.82 -19.69 -0.12
N VAL A 287 16.18 -18.52 -0.25
CA VAL A 287 14.86 -18.39 -0.88
C VAL A 287 14.90 -18.84 -2.33
N VAL A 288 15.85 -18.35 -3.13
CA VAL A 288 15.98 -18.74 -4.55
C VAL A 288 16.26 -20.24 -4.70
N THR A 289 17.11 -20.80 -3.84
CA THR A 289 17.41 -22.24 -3.83
C THR A 289 16.15 -23.06 -3.55
N PHE A 290 15.36 -22.65 -2.55
CA PHE A 290 14.08 -23.27 -2.23
C PHE A 290 13.09 -23.18 -3.41
N LEU A 291 12.94 -22.00 -4.02
CA LEU A 291 12.06 -21.79 -5.18
C LEU A 291 12.41 -22.72 -6.35
N ASN A 292 13.71 -22.83 -6.68
CA ASN A 292 14.19 -23.72 -7.73
C ASN A 292 13.96 -25.19 -7.40
N ARG A 293 14.18 -25.61 -6.14
CA ARG A 293 13.91 -26.98 -5.70
C ARG A 293 12.43 -27.35 -5.83
N VAL A 294 11.53 -26.48 -5.37
CA VAL A 294 10.09 -26.70 -5.50
C VAL A 294 9.69 -26.73 -6.98
N TYR A 295 10.24 -25.84 -7.81
CA TYR A 295 9.98 -25.85 -9.25
C TYR A 295 10.36 -27.16 -9.91
N ASN A 296 11.54 -27.69 -9.59
CA ASN A 296 12.02 -28.96 -10.16
C ASN A 296 11.20 -30.17 -9.72
N SER A 297 10.57 -30.12 -8.54
CA SER A 297 9.81 -31.24 -7.98
C SER A 297 8.30 -31.16 -8.21
N HIS A 298 7.72 -29.95 -8.27
CA HIS A 298 6.28 -29.71 -8.31
C HIS A 298 5.83 -28.90 -9.55
N GLY A 299 6.76 -28.38 -10.35
CA GLY A 299 6.46 -27.63 -11.57
C GLY A 299 5.95 -26.21 -11.33
N LYS A 300 5.42 -25.60 -12.39
CA LYS A 300 4.91 -24.22 -12.38
C LYS A 300 3.67 -24.09 -11.50
N ASN A 301 3.46 -22.89 -10.96
CA ASN A 301 2.25 -22.50 -10.23
C ASN A 301 1.89 -23.39 -9.02
N SER A 302 2.86 -24.08 -8.43
CA SER A 302 2.66 -25.06 -7.36
C SER A 302 2.92 -24.52 -5.95
N LEU A 303 3.61 -23.38 -5.84
CA LEU A 303 3.99 -22.79 -4.55
C LEU A 303 2.93 -21.79 -4.04
N LEU A 304 2.62 -21.88 -2.75
CA LEU A 304 1.94 -20.82 -2.00
C LEU A 304 2.97 -19.88 -1.36
N TYR A 305 2.94 -18.60 -1.71
CA TYR A 305 3.68 -17.57 -0.96
C TYR A 305 2.74 -16.94 0.06
N MET A 306 3.16 -16.80 1.32
CA MET A 306 2.34 -16.25 2.40
C MET A 306 3.03 -15.08 3.09
N SER A 307 2.35 -13.93 3.15
CA SER A 307 2.80 -12.75 3.90
C SER A 307 1.64 -11.83 4.31
N PHE A 308 1.58 -11.50 5.60
CA PHE A 308 0.64 -10.52 6.17
C PHE A 308 1.22 -9.09 6.24
N GLY A 309 2.29 -8.82 5.48
CA GLY A 309 2.95 -7.52 5.46
C GLY A 309 3.94 -7.33 6.60
N THR A 310 4.35 -6.09 6.84
CA THR A 310 5.45 -5.78 7.76
C THR A 310 5.03 -5.72 9.23
N SER A 311 3.76 -5.40 9.51
CA SER A 311 3.33 -4.91 10.83
C SER A 311 2.04 -5.57 11.36
N ALA A 312 1.46 -6.53 10.63
CA ALA A 312 0.18 -7.15 11.02
C ALA A 312 0.25 -8.68 10.95
N PHE A 313 -0.45 -9.34 11.87
CA PHE A 313 -0.69 -10.78 11.88
C PHE A 313 -2.08 -11.04 12.48
N PRO A 314 -2.82 -12.08 12.03
CA PRO A 314 -4.09 -12.44 12.65
C PRO A 314 -3.94 -12.84 14.12
N ASN A 315 -4.97 -12.63 14.94
CA ASN A 315 -4.94 -13.01 16.36
C ASN A 315 -5.34 -14.48 16.57
N GLY A 316 -5.00 -15.00 17.75
CA GLY A 316 -5.41 -16.32 18.21
C GLY A 316 -4.77 -17.48 17.46
N ASP A 317 -5.42 -18.65 17.51
CA ASP A 317 -4.86 -19.91 16.98
C ASP A 317 -5.20 -20.17 15.51
N THR A 318 -6.14 -19.41 14.95
CA THR A 318 -6.61 -19.55 13.55
C THR A 318 -5.48 -19.52 12.51
N PRO A 319 -4.46 -18.63 12.57
CA PRO A 319 -3.34 -18.69 11.63
C PRO A 319 -2.54 -20.00 11.73
N TRP A 320 -2.43 -20.59 12.92
CA TRP A 320 -1.73 -21.88 13.10
C TRP A 320 -2.53 -23.06 12.57
N GLN A 321 -3.86 -23.01 12.69
CA GLN A 321 -4.76 -23.96 12.04
C GLN A 321 -4.56 -23.94 10.51
N LEU A 322 -4.50 -22.75 9.89
CA LEU A 322 -4.22 -22.60 8.47
C LEU A 322 -2.89 -23.25 8.08
N ILE A 323 -1.82 -22.97 8.81
CA ILE A 323 -0.49 -23.54 8.56
C ILE A 323 -0.50 -25.07 8.67
N GLY A 324 -1.19 -25.61 9.68
CA GLY A 324 -1.39 -27.05 9.83
C GLY A 324 -2.10 -27.68 8.64
N ILE A 325 -3.17 -27.05 8.13
CA ILE A 325 -3.90 -27.51 6.95
C ILE A 325 -3.03 -27.49 5.69
N ILE A 326 -2.25 -26.44 5.48
CA ILE A 326 -1.34 -26.33 4.32
C ILE A 326 -0.30 -27.48 4.35
N LEU A 327 0.26 -27.78 5.52
CA LEU A 327 1.17 -28.91 5.72
C LEU A 327 0.48 -30.26 5.45
N ASP A 328 -0.74 -30.47 5.96
CA ASP A 328 -1.49 -31.71 5.74
C ASP A 328 -1.84 -31.93 4.27
N MET A 329 -2.14 -30.84 3.55
CA MET A 329 -2.41 -30.84 2.11
C MET A 329 -1.12 -30.96 1.26
N LYS A 330 0.06 -30.93 1.88
CA LYS A 330 1.37 -31.02 1.23
C LYS A 330 1.57 -29.96 0.15
N ILE A 331 1.02 -28.76 0.37
CA ILE A 331 1.22 -27.63 -0.54
C ILE A 331 2.60 -27.03 -0.22
N PRO A 332 3.53 -26.93 -1.19
CA PRO A 332 4.79 -26.25 -0.97
C PRO A 332 4.55 -24.78 -0.66
N PHE A 333 5.17 -24.24 0.40
CA PHE A 333 4.96 -22.83 0.74
C PHE A 333 6.16 -22.12 1.35
N ILE A 334 6.22 -20.81 1.09
CA ILE A 334 7.09 -19.88 1.81
C ILE A 334 6.23 -19.03 2.72
N PHE A 335 6.55 -18.99 4.01
CA PHE A 335 5.91 -18.11 4.98
C PHE A 335 6.88 -17.01 5.44
N ALA A 336 6.61 -15.79 4.96
CA ALA A 336 7.30 -14.59 5.41
C ALA A 336 6.64 -14.08 6.69
N MET A 337 7.23 -14.40 7.84
CA MET A 337 6.71 -13.96 9.13
C MET A 337 6.89 -12.44 9.29
N PRO A 338 5.93 -11.74 9.91
CA PRO A 338 6.07 -10.32 10.23
C PRO A 338 7.29 -10.06 11.13
N HIS A 339 7.81 -8.84 11.08
CA HIS A 339 8.98 -8.48 11.89
C HIS A 339 8.61 -8.40 13.38
N GLY A 340 9.22 -9.27 14.20
CA GLY A 340 9.14 -9.23 15.66
C GLY A 340 9.25 -10.62 16.27
N ASP A 341 9.98 -10.75 17.38
CA ASP A 341 10.15 -12.04 18.07
C ASP A 341 8.85 -12.56 18.69
N THR A 342 7.84 -11.69 18.82
CA THR A 342 6.54 -12.00 19.42
C THR A 342 5.80 -13.12 18.69
N TYR A 343 5.89 -13.20 17.36
CA TYR A 343 5.16 -14.20 16.57
C TYR A 343 5.77 -15.59 16.65
N GLU A 344 7.10 -15.68 16.75
CA GLU A 344 7.80 -16.94 16.99
C GLU A 344 7.48 -17.48 18.39
N ASN A 345 7.36 -16.59 19.38
CA ASN A 345 7.04 -16.97 20.75
C ASN A 345 5.63 -17.56 20.92
N ILE A 346 4.72 -17.27 19.99
CA ILE A 346 3.34 -17.80 20.01
C ILE A 346 3.11 -18.94 19.00
N LEU A 347 4.14 -19.33 18.23
CA LEU A 347 4.08 -20.49 17.35
C LEU A 347 4.02 -21.77 18.20
N PRO A 348 3.01 -22.65 18.03
CA PRO A 348 2.96 -23.91 18.76
C PRO A 348 4.21 -24.77 18.47
N PRO A 349 4.95 -25.27 19.48
CA PRO A 349 6.21 -25.99 19.28
C PRO A 349 6.08 -27.21 18.36
N GLU A 350 4.98 -27.96 18.46
CA GLU A 350 4.70 -29.11 17.59
C GLU A 350 4.58 -28.68 16.11
N LEU A 351 3.99 -27.52 15.85
CA LEU A 351 3.88 -26.97 14.51
C LEU A 351 5.23 -26.43 14.00
N GLY A 352 6.01 -25.78 14.87
CA GLY A 352 7.38 -25.37 14.59
C GLY A 352 8.25 -26.56 14.13
N ASN A 353 8.22 -27.67 14.87
CA ASN A 353 8.95 -28.89 14.50
C ASN A 353 8.51 -29.44 13.13
N ARG A 354 7.21 -29.39 12.81
CA ARG A 354 6.68 -29.81 11.50
C ARG A 354 7.15 -28.89 10.37
N LEU A 355 7.25 -27.59 10.61
CA LEU A 355 7.76 -26.61 9.63
C LEU A 355 9.26 -26.79 9.38
N GLU A 356 10.04 -27.06 10.42
CA GLU A 356 11.49 -27.25 10.30
C GLU A 356 11.85 -28.58 9.62
N SER A 357 11.07 -29.64 9.89
CA SER A 357 11.32 -30.97 9.32
C SER A 357 10.79 -31.17 7.90
N SER A 358 9.96 -30.26 7.38
CA SER A 358 9.35 -30.38 6.07
C SER A 358 10.21 -29.77 4.97
N GLU A 359 10.52 -30.57 3.95
CA GLU A 359 11.23 -30.08 2.74
C GLU A 359 10.32 -29.21 1.84
N LEU A 360 9.02 -29.16 2.12
CA LEU A 360 8.06 -28.37 1.35
C LEU A 360 7.87 -26.96 1.91
N THR A 361 8.58 -26.59 2.97
CA THR A 361 8.35 -25.33 3.68
C THR A 361 9.62 -24.51 3.85
N LEU A 362 9.46 -23.19 3.76
CA LEU A 362 10.49 -22.23 4.15
C LEU A 362 9.85 -21.11 4.96
N VAL A 363 10.25 -20.99 6.22
CA VAL A 363 9.85 -19.90 7.11
C VAL A 363 10.97 -18.86 7.17
N THR A 364 10.66 -17.59 6.98
CA THR A 364 11.67 -16.53 7.00
C THR A 364 11.14 -15.22 7.60
N LYS A 365 11.98 -14.53 8.39
CA LYS A 365 11.72 -13.15 8.85
C LYS A 365 11.88 -12.10 7.76
N TRP A 366 12.47 -12.46 6.62
CA TRP A 366 12.66 -11.56 5.48
C TRP A 366 12.54 -12.33 4.17
N ALA A 367 11.64 -11.88 3.31
CA ALA A 367 11.40 -12.48 2.01
C ALA A 367 11.64 -11.45 0.90
N PRO A 368 12.43 -11.77 -0.14
CA PRO A 368 12.50 -10.96 -1.35
C PRO A 368 11.19 -11.15 -2.13
N GLN A 369 10.11 -10.52 -1.67
CA GLN A 369 8.74 -10.73 -2.16
C GLN A 369 8.63 -10.66 -3.69
N GLN A 370 9.23 -9.65 -4.32
CA GLN A 370 9.24 -9.54 -5.78
C GLN A 370 9.95 -10.70 -6.47
N THR A 371 11.06 -11.21 -5.90
CA THR A 371 11.75 -12.40 -6.43
C THR A 371 10.87 -13.63 -6.34
N ILE A 372 10.14 -13.81 -5.23
CA ILE A 372 9.22 -14.93 -5.04
C ILE A 372 8.06 -14.81 -6.03
N LEU A 373 7.37 -13.67 -6.07
CA LEU A 373 6.22 -13.44 -6.94
C LEU A 373 6.59 -13.55 -8.43
N ASN A 374 7.81 -13.18 -8.83
CA ASN A 374 8.28 -13.29 -10.21
C ASN A 374 8.77 -14.70 -10.59
N HIS A 375 8.89 -15.63 -9.62
CA HIS A 375 9.36 -16.98 -9.90
C HIS A 375 8.23 -17.85 -10.52
N PRO A 376 8.48 -18.59 -11.61
CA PRO A 376 7.44 -19.40 -12.28
C PRO A 376 6.77 -20.50 -11.43
N VAL A 377 7.39 -20.86 -10.29
CA VAL A 377 6.82 -21.82 -9.33
C VAL A 377 5.65 -21.21 -8.55
N THR A 378 5.60 -19.89 -8.41
CA THR A 378 4.64 -19.21 -7.54
C THR A 378 3.24 -19.30 -8.12
N GLY A 379 2.39 -20.07 -7.43
CA GLY A 379 1.00 -20.29 -7.79
C GLY A 379 0.07 -19.26 -7.17
N ILE A 380 0.16 -19.04 -5.87
CA ILE A 380 -0.81 -18.23 -5.15
C ILE A 380 -0.11 -17.36 -4.13
N PHE A 381 -0.55 -16.12 -3.99
CA PHE A 381 -0.13 -15.24 -2.91
C PHE A 381 -1.20 -15.15 -1.82
N PHE A 382 -0.95 -15.75 -0.67
CA PHE A 382 -1.74 -15.57 0.54
C PHE A 382 -1.33 -14.27 1.23
N THR A 383 -2.25 -13.31 1.34
CA THR A 383 -1.93 -11.98 1.82
C THR A 383 -3.04 -11.30 2.60
N HIS A 384 -2.65 -10.36 3.45
CA HIS A 384 -3.56 -9.39 4.07
C HIS A 384 -4.14 -8.35 3.10
N ALA A 385 -3.66 -8.29 1.84
CA ALA A 385 -4.11 -7.34 0.82
C ALA A 385 -3.86 -5.85 1.16
N GLY A 386 -2.68 -5.55 1.73
CA GLY A 386 -2.17 -4.18 1.74
C GLY A 386 -1.80 -3.71 0.32
N GLN A 387 -1.94 -2.40 0.04
CA GLN A 387 -1.86 -1.85 -1.31
C GLN A 387 -0.57 -2.18 -2.08
N GLY A 388 0.57 -2.13 -1.38
CA GLY A 388 1.87 -2.49 -1.99
C GLY A 388 1.95 -3.96 -2.40
N SER A 389 1.41 -4.88 -1.59
CA SER A 389 1.39 -6.31 -1.89
C SER A 389 0.49 -6.63 -3.09
N ILE A 390 -0.67 -5.98 -3.19
CA ILE A 390 -1.58 -6.13 -4.33
C ILE A 390 -0.92 -5.64 -5.60
N THR A 391 -0.31 -4.45 -5.54
CA THR A 391 0.40 -3.85 -6.67
C THR A 391 1.45 -4.82 -7.23
N GLU A 392 2.30 -5.39 -6.37
CA GLU A 392 3.31 -6.35 -6.81
C GLU A 392 2.71 -7.65 -7.37
N SER A 393 1.66 -8.17 -6.74
CA SER A 393 0.99 -9.39 -7.18
C SER A 393 0.37 -9.23 -8.56
N LEU A 394 -0.38 -8.14 -8.78
CA LEU A 394 -1.03 -7.86 -10.06
C LEU A 394 -0.03 -7.49 -11.14
N ALA A 395 1.02 -6.73 -10.81
CA ALA A 395 2.11 -6.45 -11.74
C ALA A 395 2.77 -7.73 -12.26
N LEU A 396 2.84 -8.79 -11.43
CA LEU A 396 3.44 -10.09 -11.76
C LEU A 396 2.44 -11.16 -12.19
N GLY A 397 1.14 -10.83 -12.24
CA GLY A 397 0.10 -11.77 -12.69
C GLY A 397 -0.17 -12.93 -11.73
N VAL A 398 0.07 -12.74 -10.43
CA VAL A 398 -0.14 -13.75 -9.40
C VAL A 398 -1.50 -13.54 -8.71
N PRO A 399 -2.41 -14.53 -8.73
CA PRO A 399 -3.68 -14.45 -8.01
C PRO A 399 -3.50 -14.65 -6.50
N MET A 400 -4.51 -14.25 -5.72
CA MET A 400 -4.39 -14.12 -4.27
C MET A 400 -5.43 -14.91 -3.47
N ILE A 401 -5.07 -15.29 -2.24
CA ILE A 401 -6.01 -15.61 -1.16
C ILE A 401 -5.88 -14.52 -0.12
N ILE A 402 -7.00 -13.91 0.30
CA ILE A 402 -6.99 -12.68 1.08
C ILE A 402 -7.62 -12.90 2.46
N TRP A 403 -6.87 -12.51 3.49
CA TRP A 403 -7.34 -12.39 4.87
C TRP A 403 -7.12 -10.94 5.34
N PRO A 404 -8.11 -10.05 5.15
CA PRO A 404 -7.95 -8.63 5.46
C PRO A 404 -7.99 -8.39 6.99
N LEU A 405 -7.07 -7.58 7.50
CA LEU A 405 -6.90 -7.33 8.94
C LEU A 405 -7.28 -5.90 9.35
N GLN A 406 -6.97 -4.88 8.54
CA GLN A 406 -7.19 -3.47 8.91
C GLN A 406 -7.12 -2.48 7.74
N ALA A 407 -7.37 -1.20 8.03
CA ALA A 407 -7.20 -0.09 7.10
C ALA A 407 -7.96 -0.28 5.78
N ASP A 408 -7.27 -0.21 4.64
CA ASP A 408 -7.82 -0.36 3.29
C ASP A 408 -8.01 -1.82 2.84
N GLN A 409 -7.46 -2.78 3.60
CA GLN A 409 -7.42 -4.19 3.21
C GLN A 409 -8.80 -4.82 2.94
N PRO A 410 -9.87 -4.53 3.72
CA PRO A 410 -11.20 -5.07 3.41
C PRO A 410 -11.77 -4.55 2.09
N TYR A 411 -11.53 -3.29 1.76
CA TYR A 411 -11.96 -2.68 0.49
C TYR A 411 -11.23 -3.34 -0.68
N ASN A 412 -9.91 -3.52 -0.52
CA ASN A 412 -9.07 -4.21 -1.48
C ASN A 412 -9.53 -5.65 -1.70
N ALA A 413 -9.75 -6.41 -0.63
CA ALA A 413 -10.22 -7.80 -0.70
C ALA A 413 -11.51 -7.91 -1.53
N MET A 414 -12.46 -7.02 -1.24
CA MET A 414 -13.74 -6.99 -1.93
C MET A 414 -13.59 -6.63 -3.41
N ASN A 415 -12.79 -5.61 -3.74
CA ASN A 415 -12.52 -5.23 -5.14
C ASN A 415 -11.85 -6.38 -5.92
N LEU A 416 -10.82 -7.00 -5.34
CA LEU A 416 -10.05 -8.08 -5.98
C LEU A 416 -10.88 -9.35 -6.21
N THR A 417 -11.78 -9.69 -5.28
CA THR A 417 -12.63 -10.87 -5.39
C THR A 417 -13.89 -10.62 -6.22
N LEU A 418 -14.53 -9.46 -6.09
CA LEU A 418 -15.83 -9.22 -6.71
C LEU A 418 -15.76 -8.52 -8.06
N ASN A 419 -14.83 -7.58 -8.25
CA ASN A 419 -14.73 -6.82 -9.50
C ASN A 419 -13.67 -7.42 -10.42
N LEU A 420 -12.42 -7.53 -9.93
CA LEU A 420 -11.29 -7.98 -10.74
C LEU A 420 -11.22 -9.49 -10.91
N LYS A 421 -11.88 -10.25 -10.03
CA LYS A 421 -11.92 -11.73 -10.04
C LYS A 421 -10.55 -12.41 -9.99
N VAL A 422 -9.59 -11.78 -9.31
CA VAL A 422 -8.19 -12.24 -9.19
C VAL A 422 -7.86 -12.81 -7.81
N ALA A 423 -8.82 -12.84 -6.90
CA ALA A 423 -8.59 -13.31 -5.54
C ALA A 423 -9.76 -14.07 -4.92
N TYR A 424 -9.45 -14.88 -3.91
CA TYR A 424 -10.40 -15.39 -2.93
C TYR A 424 -10.34 -14.52 -1.67
N GLN A 425 -11.47 -14.31 -1.01
CA GLN A 425 -11.54 -13.67 0.29
C GLN A 425 -12.02 -14.69 1.31
N LEU A 426 -11.29 -14.82 2.42
CA LEU A 426 -11.69 -15.63 3.56
C LEU A 426 -12.78 -14.89 4.35
N LEU A 427 -13.90 -15.56 4.57
CA LEU A 427 -15.11 -15.02 5.20
C LEU A 427 -15.37 -15.65 6.56
N GLU A 428 -15.03 -16.92 6.77
CA GLU A 428 -15.19 -17.61 8.05
C GLU A 428 -14.21 -17.12 9.12
N VAL A 429 -13.10 -16.50 8.71
CA VAL A 429 -12.13 -15.86 9.62
C VAL A 429 -12.58 -14.51 10.17
N ARG A 430 -13.73 -13.99 9.71
CA ARG A 430 -14.27 -12.70 10.19
C ARG A 430 -14.70 -12.82 11.66
N ILE A 431 -14.65 -11.69 12.37
CA ILE A 431 -15.06 -11.61 13.79
C ILE A 431 -16.10 -10.52 14.02
N ASN A 432 -16.72 -10.51 15.20
CA ASN A 432 -17.68 -9.49 15.64
C ASN A 432 -18.80 -9.26 14.61
N HIS A 433 -18.99 -8.01 14.16
CA HIS A 433 -19.98 -7.66 13.15
C HIS A 433 -19.72 -8.32 11.78
N GLY A 434 -18.50 -8.79 11.51
CA GLY A 434 -18.16 -9.50 10.28
C GLY A 434 -18.85 -10.87 10.13
N LEU A 435 -19.43 -11.43 11.20
CA LEU A 435 -20.23 -12.68 11.17
C LEU A 435 -21.72 -12.44 10.87
N LYS A 436 -22.13 -11.18 10.65
CA LYS A 436 -23.49 -10.86 10.18
C LYS A 436 -23.69 -11.34 8.73
N PRO A 437 -24.94 -11.55 8.28
CA PRO A 437 -25.22 -11.90 6.89
C PRO A 437 -24.73 -10.82 5.92
N LEU A 438 -23.78 -11.15 5.06
CA LEU A 438 -23.22 -10.25 4.05
C LEU A 438 -24.34 -9.74 3.12
N TYR A 439 -24.14 -8.56 2.51
CA TYR A 439 -25.10 -7.98 1.56
C TYR A 439 -25.51 -8.95 0.44
N ARG A 440 -24.60 -9.85 0.08
CA ARG A 440 -24.76 -10.86 -0.98
C ARG A 440 -25.39 -12.17 -0.50
N GLY A 441 -25.90 -12.21 0.73
CA GLY A 441 -26.73 -13.29 1.27
C GLY A 441 -25.97 -14.39 2.04
N TYR A 442 -24.65 -14.50 1.91
CA TYR A 442 -23.87 -15.46 2.69
C TYR A 442 -23.76 -15.02 4.15
N LYS A 443 -23.89 -15.96 5.10
CA LYS A 443 -23.70 -15.69 6.53
C LYS A 443 -22.54 -16.55 7.06
N PRO A 444 -21.37 -15.95 7.36
CA PRO A 444 -20.28 -16.67 7.98
C PRO A 444 -20.68 -17.24 9.35
N LYS A 445 -20.16 -18.42 9.67
CA LYS A 445 -20.42 -19.08 10.96
C LYS A 445 -19.34 -18.77 11.99
N GLY A 446 -18.08 -18.64 11.56
CA GLY A 446 -16.94 -18.36 12.44
C GLY A 446 -16.58 -19.49 13.40
N THR A 447 -17.06 -20.71 13.16
CA THR A 447 -16.67 -21.88 13.97
C THR A 447 -15.38 -22.49 13.45
N LYS A 448 -14.65 -23.22 14.31
CA LYS A 448 -13.40 -23.90 13.92
C LYS A 448 -13.59 -24.84 12.73
N GLU A 449 -14.73 -25.53 12.67
CA GLU A 449 -15.08 -26.45 11.58
C GLU A 449 -15.40 -25.71 10.28
N ALA A 450 -16.08 -24.56 10.36
CA ALA A 450 -16.38 -23.74 9.20
C ALA A 450 -15.10 -23.12 8.61
N ILE A 451 -14.21 -22.65 9.49
CA ILE A 451 -12.88 -22.15 9.13
C ILE A 451 -12.02 -23.25 8.49
N ASP A 452 -11.97 -24.46 9.07
CA ASP A 452 -11.23 -25.59 8.48
C ASP A 452 -11.74 -25.92 7.07
N THR A 453 -13.07 -25.96 6.93
CA THR A 453 -13.74 -26.23 5.66
C THR A 453 -13.40 -25.15 4.62
N GLU A 454 -13.49 -23.87 4.99
CA GLU A 454 -13.15 -22.75 4.12
C GLU A 454 -11.70 -22.81 3.67
N PHE A 455 -10.75 -23.00 4.59
CA PHE A 455 -9.33 -23.09 4.26
C PHE A 455 -9.03 -24.21 3.27
N ARG A 456 -9.53 -25.42 3.52
CA ARG A 456 -9.32 -26.57 2.61
C ARG A 456 -9.95 -26.33 1.26
N GLN A 457 -11.16 -25.78 1.21
CA GLN A 457 -11.88 -25.53 -0.03
C GLN A 457 -11.20 -24.44 -0.86
N VAL A 458 -10.86 -23.30 -0.25
CA VAL A 458 -10.18 -22.19 -0.93
C VAL A 458 -8.80 -22.62 -1.44
N LEU A 459 -8.02 -23.37 -0.66
CA LEU A 459 -6.73 -23.89 -1.13
C LEU A 459 -6.91 -24.84 -2.31
N LYS A 460 -7.89 -25.74 -2.25
CA LYS A 460 -8.22 -26.66 -3.35
C LYS A 460 -8.62 -25.91 -4.62
N ASP A 461 -9.47 -24.89 -4.50
CA ASP A 461 -9.92 -24.09 -5.64
C ASP A 461 -8.78 -23.25 -6.22
N ALA A 462 -7.95 -22.66 -5.36
CA ALA A 462 -6.81 -21.84 -5.72
C ALA A 462 -5.72 -22.59 -6.49
N PHE A 463 -5.55 -23.89 -6.23
CA PHE A 463 -4.65 -24.77 -6.98
C PHE A 463 -5.39 -25.68 -7.99
N GLY A 464 -6.66 -25.40 -8.26
CA GLY A 464 -7.48 -26.08 -9.26
C GLY A 464 -7.87 -25.17 -10.43
N SER A 465 -8.89 -25.58 -11.18
CA SER A 465 -9.33 -24.87 -12.39
C SER A 465 -9.86 -23.45 -12.14
N ASP A 466 -10.43 -23.16 -10.97
CA ASP A 466 -10.84 -21.79 -10.63
C ASP A 466 -9.60 -20.90 -10.41
N GLY A 467 -8.57 -21.43 -9.73
CA GLY A 467 -7.26 -20.79 -9.59
C GLY A 467 -6.60 -20.48 -10.94
N ASP A 468 -6.68 -21.37 -11.91
CA ASP A 468 -6.19 -21.13 -13.28
C ASP A 468 -6.93 -19.98 -13.96
N ALA A 469 -8.26 -19.90 -13.79
CA ALA A 469 -9.05 -18.79 -14.31
C ALA A 469 -8.66 -17.45 -13.66
N LYS A 470 -8.48 -17.42 -12.33
CA LYS A 470 -8.02 -16.21 -11.61
C LYS A 470 -6.60 -15.81 -12.02
N ARG A 471 -5.72 -16.77 -12.28
CA ARG A 471 -4.37 -16.54 -12.79
C ARG A 471 -4.38 -15.90 -14.16
N LYS A 472 -5.23 -16.38 -15.06
CA LYS A 472 -5.43 -15.76 -16.38
C LYS A 472 -5.89 -14.31 -16.23
N ALA A 473 -6.89 -14.05 -15.38
CA ALA A 473 -7.37 -12.69 -15.10
C ALA A 473 -6.26 -11.78 -14.51
N ALA A 474 -5.47 -12.30 -13.57
CA ALA A 474 -4.33 -11.57 -13.00
C ALA A 474 -3.26 -11.27 -14.06
N PHE A 475 -2.99 -12.21 -14.96
CA PHE A 475 -2.07 -12.02 -16.08
C PHE A 475 -2.59 -10.97 -17.09
N ASP A 476 -3.88 -10.99 -17.40
CA ASP A 476 -4.49 -9.97 -18.27
C ASP A 476 -4.37 -8.57 -17.65
N ILE A 477 -4.55 -8.43 -16.33
CA ILE A 477 -4.29 -7.18 -15.61
C ILE A 477 -2.80 -6.82 -15.65
N SER A 478 -1.88 -7.77 -15.39
CA SER A 478 -0.43 -7.55 -15.51
C SER A 478 -0.04 -6.98 -16.87
N ARG A 479 -0.62 -7.52 -17.95
CA ARG A 479 -0.41 -7.03 -19.31
C ARG A 479 -0.89 -5.58 -19.45
N GLN A 480 -2.13 -5.29 -19.06
CA GLN A 480 -2.69 -3.94 -19.14
C GLN A 480 -1.85 -2.92 -18.34
N LEU A 481 -1.39 -3.30 -17.14
CA LEU A 481 -0.54 -2.44 -16.31
C LEU A 481 0.76 -2.08 -17.02
N LYS A 482 1.39 -3.03 -17.73
CA LYS A 482 2.61 -2.77 -18.52
C LYS A 482 2.30 -1.85 -19.72
N GLU A 483 1.23 -2.15 -20.43
CA GLU A 483 0.79 -1.38 -21.61
C GLU A 483 0.55 0.11 -21.27
N THR A 484 0.07 0.46 -20.06
CA THR A 484 -0.13 1.87 -19.66
C THR A 484 1.15 2.70 -19.54
N TRP A 485 2.30 2.04 -19.44
CA TRP A 485 3.61 2.69 -19.42
C TRP A 485 4.33 2.59 -20.76
N GLU A 486 3.80 1.82 -21.70
CA GLU A 486 4.22 1.80 -23.11
C GLU A 486 3.53 2.96 -23.85
N GLU A 487 4.11 3.42 -24.95
CA GLU A 487 3.60 4.60 -25.68
C GLU A 487 2.20 4.31 -26.27
N GLY A 488 1.14 5.03 -25.86
CA GLY A 488 -0.16 4.89 -26.52
C GLY A 488 -1.43 5.39 -25.82
N ASP A 489 -1.53 5.31 -24.49
CA ASP A 489 -2.62 5.84 -23.64
C ASP A 489 -2.21 5.55 -22.16
N GLY A 490 -2.93 6.06 -21.17
CA GLY A 490 -2.74 5.66 -19.76
C GLY A 490 -1.68 6.47 -18.99
N ALA A 491 -0.86 5.80 -18.19
CA ALA A 491 -0.02 6.43 -17.17
C ALA A 491 1.11 7.29 -17.76
N THR A 492 1.71 6.90 -18.90
CA THR A 492 2.72 7.72 -19.61
C THR A 492 2.13 9.03 -20.13
N VAL A 493 0.93 8.99 -20.71
CA VAL A 493 0.22 10.19 -21.18
C VAL A 493 -0.15 11.08 -20.00
N GLU A 494 -0.64 10.48 -18.92
CA GLU A 494 -1.01 11.19 -17.71
C GLU A 494 0.19 11.84 -17.01
N LEU A 495 1.35 11.17 -16.99
CA LEU A 495 2.62 11.71 -16.51
C LEU A 495 3.07 12.91 -17.35
N ARG A 496 3.10 12.77 -18.69
CA ARG A 496 3.47 13.86 -19.60
C ARG A 496 2.57 15.06 -19.45
N ARG A 497 1.25 14.84 -19.32
CA ARG A 497 0.27 15.89 -19.03
C ARG A 497 0.56 16.58 -17.70
N MET A 498 0.81 15.80 -16.63
CA MET A 498 1.19 16.35 -15.33
C MET A 498 2.42 17.25 -15.44
N LEU A 499 3.46 16.79 -16.13
CA LEU A 499 4.70 17.53 -16.28
C LEU A 499 4.51 18.79 -17.13
N GLN A 500 3.73 18.70 -18.20
CA GLN A 500 3.41 19.81 -19.10
C GLN A 500 2.61 20.92 -18.38
N GLU A 501 1.55 20.55 -17.66
CA GLU A 501 0.67 21.52 -17.00
C GLU A 501 1.33 22.19 -15.78
N ASN A 502 2.41 21.59 -15.23
CA ASN A 502 2.94 21.99 -13.92
C ASN A 502 4.43 22.38 -13.90
N PHE A 503 5.20 22.10 -14.95
CA PHE A 503 6.67 22.28 -14.98
C PHE A 503 7.20 22.75 -16.35
N LEU A 504 6.38 23.49 -17.11
CA LEU A 504 6.82 24.25 -18.29
C LEU A 504 7.27 25.66 -17.90
#